data_AF-A0AAU2U5D6-F1
#
_entry.id   AF-A0AAU2U5D6-F1
#
_cell.length_a   1.000
_cell.length_b   1.000
_cell.length_c   1.000
_cell.angle_alpha   90.00
_cell.angle_beta   90.00
_cell.angle_gamma   90.00
#
_symmetry.space_group_name_H-M   'P 1'
#
loop_
_entity.id
_entity.type
_entity.pdbx_description
1 polymer ?
#
loop_
_entity_poly.entity_id
_entity_poly.type
_entity_poly.pdbx_seq_one_letter_code
_entity_poly.pdbx_strand_id
1 'polypeptide(L)'
;MSLTHQVTARVRIHWRLVILPVGFVLNVWGNTLFDTSPDITNRAVSFLLFTVGLFLALYGCRFWRSRAEKWYALQRVSRWMSGKRNDIAWQHRWWRVKVTVWGVGVCGVVLYAVRLVNGVAQHPDQVTEHAASAMTFMYVWGLLPMWTQAVEPKGASTRQLLEDTGRRIGRAAIGRTVANTAGIYFAGAVVYMLVFPSRPALLVPAAVTLGAAMIATGHKTWTRLRKLSTQLHTHIQTLERDLAMIPSSQDATREKQDAARRSWDVVQRDLWTSVDTGYGIFGIPFVPRETARDLGVRTEQAIEALEHDQDAARDVLIDLATIKEACSDRIDSVA
;
A
#
# COMPACT_ATOMS: atom_id res chain seq x y z
N MET A 1 -0.29 43.08 -28.27
CA MET A 1 0.12 41.70 -27.92
C MET A 1 1.36 41.38 -28.76
N SER A 2 2.54 41.16 -28.15
CA SER A 2 3.80 41.06 -28.90
C SER A 2 3.90 39.75 -29.71
N LEU A 3 4.57 39.81 -30.87
CA LEU A 3 4.86 38.63 -31.71
C LEU A 3 5.57 37.51 -30.93
N THR A 4 6.40 37.87 -29.96
CA THR A 4 7.07 36.93 -29.04
C THR A 4 6.09 36.14 -28.17
N HIS A 5 4.96 36.73 -27.76
CA HIS A 5 3.92 36.05 -27.01
C HIS A 5 3.11 35.05 -27.86
N GLN A 6 2.92 35.34 -29.16
CA GLN A 6 2.23 34.45 -30.08
C GLN A 6 3.10 33.24 -30.48
N VAL A 7 4.39 33.45 -30.71
CA VAL A 7 5.33 32.37 -31.06
C VAL A 7 5.51 31.40 -29.88
N THR A 8 5.72 31.92 -28.67
CA THR A 8 5.84 31.09 -27.45
C THR A 8 4.57 30.31 -27.13
N ALA A 9 3.38 30.89 -27.38
CA ALA A 9 2.11 30.20 -27.22
C ALA A 9 1.94 29.04 -28.23
N ARG A 10 2.30 29.24 -29.51
CA ARG A 10 2.23 28.19 -30.53
C ARG A 10 3.20 27.03 -30.25
N VAL A 11 4.42 27.34 -29.83
CA VAL A 11 5.44 26.33 -29.46
C VAL A 11 4.97 25.50 -28.26
N ARG A 12 4.41 26.15 -27.23
CA ARG A 12 3.86 25.45 -26.04
C ARG A 12 2.70 24.52 -26.40
N ILE A 13 1.86 24.90 -27.36
CA ILE A 13 0.77 24.04 -27.86
C ILE A 13 1.33 22.82 -28.61
N HIS A 14 2.34 23.00 -29.46
CA HIS A 14 2.96 21.90 -30.20
C HIS A 14 3.67 20.90 -29.29
N TRP A 15 4.41 21.36 -28.29
CA TRP A 15 5.03 20.47 -27.30
C TRP A 15 3.99 19.63 -26.56
N ARG A 16 2.86 20.22 -26.17
CA ARG A 16 1.76 19.48 -25.53
C ARG A 16 1.13 18.43 -26.44
N LEU A 17 1.15 18.65 -27.76
CA LEU A 17 0.71 17.65 -28.74
C LEU A 17 1.70 16.47 -28.81
N VAL A 18 3.00 16.72 -28.76
CA VAL A 18 4.03 15.66 -28.92
C VAL A 18 4.26 14.85 -27.63
N ILE A 19 4.01 15.43 -26.45
CA ILE A 19 4.29 14.79 -25.15
C ILE A 19 3.53 13.47 -24.95
N LEU A 20 2.24 13.39 -25.35
CA LEU A 20 1.46 12.16 -25.17
C LEU A 20 1.96 11.01 -26.08
N PRO A 21 2.15 11.22 -27.40
CA PRO A 21 2.74 10.21 -28.29
C PRO A 21 4.14 9.74 -27.84
N VAL A 22 5.01 10.67 -27.44
CA VAL A 22 6.36 10.32 -26.96
C VAL A 22 6.27 9.53 -25.67
N GLY A 23 5.43 9.96 -24.73
CA GLY A 23 5.18 9.22 -23.49
C GLY A 23 4.67 7.81 -23.76
N PHE A 24 3.73 7.68 -24.69
CA PHE A 24 3.18 6.40 -25.11
C PHE A 24 4.26 5.47 -25.72
N VAL A 25 5.06 5.96 -26.67
CA VAL A 25 6.13 5.17 -27.30
C VAL A 25 7.16 4.72 -26.28
N LEU A 26 7.60 5.61 -25.40
CA LEU A 26 8.53 5.27 -24.32
C LEU A 26 7.93 4.22 -23.37
N ASN A 27 6.63 4.32 -23.07
CA ASN A 27 5.94 3.36 -22.21
C ASN A 27 5.86 1.97 -22.87
N VAL A 28 5.46 1.89 -24.13
CA VAL A 28 5.39 0.64 -24.90
C VAL A 28 6.78 0.03 -25.07
N TRP A 29 7.77 0.86 -25.42
CA TRP A 29 9.13 0.40 -25.67
C TRP A 29 9.81 -0.08 -24.38
N GLY A 30 9.67 0.66 -23.28
CA GLY A 30 10.11 0.21 -21.96
C GLY A 30 9.41 -1.09 -21.55
N ASN A 31 8.16 -1.30 -21.97
CA ASN A 31 7.46 -2.55 -21.71
C ASN A 31 8.06 -3.72 -22.51
N THR A 32 8.30 -3.56 -23.81
CA THR A 32 8.89 -4.61 -24.65
C THR A 32 10.33 -4.93 -24.27
N LEU A 33 11.11 -3.92 -23.89
CA LEU A 33 12.52 -4.08 -23.52
C LEU A 33 12.67 -4.86 -22.21
N PHE A 34 11.74 -4.66 -21.26
CA PHE A 34 11.77 -5.38 -19.99
C PHE A 34 11.53 -6.89 -20.16
N ASP A 35 10.63 -7.29 -21.06
CA ASP A 35 10.29 -8.70 -21.30
C ASP A 35 11.39 -9.46 -22.04
N THR A 36 12.13 -8.75 -22.89
CA THR A 36 13.15 -9.33 -23.76
C THR A 36 14.55 -9.30 -23.14
N SER A 37 14.74 -8.56 -22.05
CA SER A 37 16.06 -8.37 -21.44
C SER A 37 16.35 -9.33 -20.28
N PRO A 38 17.38 -10.19 -20.41
CA PRO A 38 17.86 -11.04 -19.31
C PRO A 38 18.68 -10.25 -18.27
N ASP A 39 19.30 -9.14 -18.67
CA ASP A 39 20.22 -8.36 -17.82
C ASP A 39 19.50 -7.35 -16.89
N ILE A 40 20.02 -7.22 -15.67
CA ILE A 40 19.51 -6.34 -14.59
C ILE A 40 19.58 -4.87 -15.02
N THR A 41 20.67 -4.47 -15.69
CA THR A 41 20.86 -3.09 -16.15
C THR A 41 19.81 -2.71 -17.19
N ASN A 42 19.56 -3.59 -18.16
CA ASN A 42 18.53 -3.39 -19.17
C ASN A 42 17.12 -3.37 -18.58
N ARG A 43 16.86 -4.16 -17.52
CA ARG A 43 15.59 -4.10 -16.76
C ARG A 43 15.41 -2.76 -16.04
N ALA A 44 16.48 -2.20 -15.46
CA ALA A 44 16.44 -0.89 -14.82
C ALA A 44 16.17 0.24 -15.82
N VAL A 45 16.86 0.22 -16.98
CA VAL A 45 16.62 1.16 -18.08
C VAL A 45 15.19 1.03 -18.62
N SER A 46 14.70 -0.21 -18.79
CA SER A 46 13.32 -0.47 -19.23
C SER A 46 12.29 0.08 -18.26
N PHE A 47 12.53 -0.06 -16.95
CA PHE A 47 11.67 0.49 -15.91
C PHE A 47 11.68 2.03 -15.89
N LEU A 48 12.85 2.65 -16.10
CA LEU A 48 13.00 4.09 -16.25
C LEU A 48 12.18 4.60 -17.44
N LEU A 49 12.36 3.98 -18.62
CA LEU A 49 11.63 4.33 -19.85
C LEU A 49 10.12 4.17 -19.68
N PHE A 50 9.68 3.07 -19.04
CA PHE A 50 8.28 2.84 -18.72
C PHE A 50 7.71 3.97 -17.85
N THR A 51 8.43 4.35 -16.79
CA THR A 51 8.00 5.36 -15.81
C THR A 51 7.95 6.76 -16.41
N VAL A 52 9.01 7.17 -17.11
CA VAL A 52 9.06 8.45 -17.83
C VAL A 52 7.97 8.51 -18.89
N GLY A 53 7.82 7.43 -19.66
CA GLY A 53 6.79 7.33 -20.68
C GLY A 53 5.39 7.49 -20.11
N LEU A 54 5.11 6.81 -19.00
CA LEU A 54 3.81 6.88 -18.33
C LEU A 54 3.51 8.27 -17.76
N PHE A 55 4.49 8.92 -17.15
CA PHE A 55 4.35 10.28 -16.66
C PHE A 55 4.01 11.25 -17.79
N LEU A 56 4.76 11.20 -18.89
CA LEU A 56 4.52 12.01 -20.08
C LEU A 56 3.14 11.73 -20.69
N ALA A 57 2.73 10.45 -20.75
CA ALA A 57 1.44 10.04 -21.26
C ALA A 57 0.29 10.59 -20.38
N LEU A 58 0.38 10.49 -19.06
CA LEU A 58 -0.64 11.01 -18.13
C LEU A 58 -0.70 12.54 -18.13
N TYR A 59 0.46 13.21 -18.12
CA TYR A 59 0.56 14.66 -18.20
C TYR A 59 -0.06 15.19 -19.50
N GLY A 60 0.28 14.57 -20.63
CA GLY A 60 -0.32 14.87 -21.92
C GLY A 60 -1.82 14.55 -21.96
N CYS A 61 -2.25 13.43 -21.37
CA CYS A 61 -3.64 12.96 -21.44
C CYS A 61 -4.64 14.01 -20.93
N ARG A 62 -4.28 14.77 -19.88
CA ARG A 62 -5.14 15.83 -19.35
C ARG A 62 -5.38 16.96 -20.36
N PHE A 63 -4.38 17.33 -21.14
CA PHE A 63 -4.51 18.30 -22.25
C PHE A 63 -5.32 17.73 -23.41
N TRP A 64 -5.13 16.45 -23.71
CA TRP A 64 -5.78 15.78 -24.83
C TRP A 64 -7.24 15.37 -24.55
N ARG A 65 -7.65 15.22 -23.28
CA ARG A 65 -9.02 14.83 -22.88
C ARG A 65 -10.09 15.80 -23.40
N SER A 66 -9.79 17.10 -23.47
CA SER A 66 -10.72 18.10 -24.02
C SER A 66 -10.78 18.11 -25.56
N ARG A 67 -9.86 17.43 -26.24
CA ARG A 67 -9.78 17.35 -27.72
C ARG A 67 -10.07 15.95 -28.27
N ALA A 68 -10.19 14.95 -27.40
CA ALA A 68 -10.29 13.54 -27.76
C ALA A 68 -11.57 13.17 -28.53
N GLU A 69 -12.65 13.95 -28.40
CA GLU A 69 -13.92 13.69 -29.10
C GLU A 69 -13.80 13.82 -30.63
N LYS A 70 -12.81 14.58 -31.14
CA LYS A 70 -12.70 14.87 -32.58
C LYS A 70 -11.68 14.00 -33.33
N TRP A 71 -10.84 13.24 -32.64
CA TRP A 71 -9.65 12.62 -33.26
C TRP A 71 -9.62 11.09 -33.06
N TYR A 72 -9.78 10.34 -34.15
CA TYR A 72 -9.78 8.86 -34.18
C TYR A 72 -8.53 8.23 -33.54
N ALA A 73 -7.35 8.87 -33.66
CA ALA A 73 -6.11 8.38 -33.06
C ALA A 73 -6.17 8.35 -31.52
N LEU A 74 -6.83 9.32 -30.88
CA LEU A 74 -6.97 9.38 -29.42
C LEU A 74 -7.98 8.36 -28.91
N GLN A 75 -9.07 8.15 -29.65
CA GLN A 75 -9.98 7.05 -29.33
C GLN A 75 -9.27 5.70 -29.41
N ARG A 76 -8.29 5.54 -30.32
CA ARG A 76 -7.46 4.33 -30.40
C ARG A 76 -6.52 4.21 -29.20
N VAL A 77 -5.84 5.30 -28.78
CA VAL A 77 -4.99 5.30 -27.58
C VAL A 77 -5.79 5.06 -26.30
N SER A 78 -6.96 5.69 -26.16
CA SER A 78 -7.85 5.48 -25.01
C SER A 78 -8.38 4.06 -24.97
N ARG A 79 -8.82 3.50 -26.11
CA ARG A 79 -9.25 2.09 -26.19
C ARG A 79 -8.10 1.13 -25.89
N TRP A 80 -6.90 1.44 -26.35
CA TRP A 80 -5.71 0.67 -26.04
C TRP A 80 -5.34 0.76 -24.55
N MET A 81 -5.38 1.95 -23.93
CA MET A 81 -5.15 2.13 -22.49
C MET A 81 -6.19 1.36 -21.67
N SER A 82 -7.46 1.41 -22.09
CA SER A 82 -8.53 0.61 -21.48
C SER A 82 -8.31 -0.90 -21.68
N GLY A 83 -7.80 -1.33 -22.84
CA GLY A 83 -7.45 -2.72 -23.11
C GLY A 83 -6.25 -3.19 -22.28
N LYS A 84 -5.20 -2.36 -22.16
CA LYS A 84 -4.02 -2.63 -21.33
C LYS A 84 -4.31 -2.59 -19.85
N ARG A 85 -5.35 -1.88 -19.42
CA ARG A 85 -5.81 -1.92 -18.02
C ARG A 85 -6.19 -3.33 -17.57
N ASN A 86 -6.60 -4.20 -18.50
CA ASN A 86 -6.95 -5.60 -18.22
C ASN A 86 -5.79 -6.58 -18.46
N ASP A 87 -4.64 -6.10 -18.94
CA ASP A 87 -3.44 -6.92 -19.16
C ASP A 87 -2.72 -7.16 -17.82
N ILE A 88 -2.63 -8.43 -17.40
CA ILE A 88 -2.03 -8.85 -16.12
C ILE A 88 -0.57 -8.36 -16.01
N ALA A 89 0.20 -8.45 -17.10
CA ALA A 89 1.61 -8.03 -17.09
C ALA A 89 1.75 -6.51 -16.90
N TRP A 90 0.83 -5.75 -17.50
CA TRP A 90 0.76 -4.29 -17.32
C TRP A 90 0.34 -3.91 -15.90
N GLN A 91 -0.67 -4.58 -15.35
CA GLN A 91 -1.13 -4.37 -13.97
C GLN A 91 0.00 -4.62 -12.96
N HIS A 92 0.77 -5.69 -13.15
CA HIS A 92 1.91 -6.02 -12.27
C HIS A 92 2.99 -4.93 -12.29
N ARG A 93 3.34 -4.42 -13.48
CA ARG A 93 4.33 -3.33 -13.60
C ARG A 93 3.83 -2.03 -13.03
N TRP A 94 2.57 -1.69 -13.29
CA TRP A 94 1.96 -0.50 -12.73
C TRP A 94 1.94 -0.55 -11.21
N TRP A 95 1.64 -1.72 -10.64
CA TRP A 95 1.74 -1.95 -9.21
C TRP A 95 3.17 -1.77 -8.70
N ARG A 96 4.19 -2.35 -9.36
CA ARG A 96 5.60 -2.14 -9.00
C ARG A 96 5.98 -0.66 -9.01
N VAL A 97 5.58 0.09 -10.05
CA VAL A 97 5.81 1.55 -10.12
C VAL A 97 5.17 2.27 -8.93
N LYS A 98 3.91 1.95 -8.58
CA LYS A 98 3.27 2.53 -7.41
C LYS A 98 4.02 2.24 -6.11
N VAL A 99 4.46 1.00 -5.92
CA VAL A 99 5.24 0.59 -4.73
C VAL A 99 6.57 1.32 -4.68
N THR A 100 7.29 1.43 -5.80
CA THR A 100 8.56 2.17 -5.88
C THR A 100 8.35 3.66 -5.57
N VAL A 101 7.35 4.29 -6.19
CA VAL A 101 7.03 5.71 -5.99
C VAL A 101 6.62 5.98 -4.53
N TRP A 102 5.84 5.08 -3.92
CA TRP A 102 5.52 5.13 -2.50
C TRP A 102 6.76 4.99 -1.62
N GLY A 103 7.63 4.02 -1.90
CA GLY A 103 8.86 3.79 -1.14
C GLY A 103 9.79 5.00 -1.18
N VAL A 104 9.98 5.59 -2.37
CA VAL A 104 10.73 6.85 -2.55
C VAL A 104 10.09 7.99 -1.76
N GLY A 105 8.75 8.10 -1.79
CA GLY A 105 8.03 9.09 -1.00
C GLY A 105 8.25 8.94 0.50
N VAL A 106 8.14 7.72 1.02
CA VAL A 106 8.41 7.40 2.43
C VAL A 106 9.85 7.75 2.82
N CYS A 107 10.84 7.34 2.02
CA CYS A 107 12.24 7.71 2.24
C CYS A 107 12.44 9.23 2.21
N GLY A 108 11.78 9.93 1.28
CA GLY A 108 11.80 11.38 1.18
C GLY A 108 11.29 12.07 2.44
N VAL A 109 10.19 11.57 3.03
CA VAL A 109 9.66 12.08 4.30
C VAL A 109 10.67 11.90 5.44
N VAL A 110 11.29 10.72 5.54
CA VAL A 110 12.29 10.44 6.59
C VAL A 110 13.50 11.35 6.44
N LEU A 111 14.05 11.48 5.22
CA LEU A 111 15.17 12.38 4.95
C LEU A 111 14.81 13.84 5.21
N TYR A 112 13.58 14.25 4.89
CA TYR A 112 13.10 15.59 5.15
C TYR A 112 12.99 15.87 6.66
N ALA A 113 12.53 14.89 7.46
CA ALA A 113 12.51 15.00 8.92
C ALA A 113 13.91 15.16 9.51
N VAL A 114 14.88 14.35 9.07
CA VAL A 114 16.28 14.48 9.49
C VAL A 114 16.85 15.85 9.12
N ARG A 115 16.59 16.33 7.89
CA ARG A 115 17.00 17.67 7.46
C ARG A 115 16.38 18.77 8.31
N LEU A 116 15.10 18.65 8.67
CA LEU A 116 14.44 19.62 9.55
C LEU A 116 15.11 19.67 10.92
N VAL A 117 15.34 18.53 11.56
CA VAL A 117 16.00 18.46 12.88
C VAL A 117 17.39 19.09 12.84
N ASN A 118 18.18 18.76 11.82
CA ASN A 118 19.51 19.33 11.65
C ASN A 118 19.45 20.84 11.39
N GLY A 119 18.47 21.30 10.59
CA GLY A 119 18.26 22.71 10.31
C GLY A 119 17.90 23.51 11.57
N VAL A 120 16.97 22.99 12.37
CA VAL A 120 16.58 23.60 13.66
C VAL A 120 17.76 23.65 14.64
N ALA A 121 18.58 22.59 14.68
CA ALA A 121 19.77 22.56 15.53
C ALA A 121 20.85 23.58 15.10
N GLN A 122 20.96 23.86 13.80
CA GLN A 122 21.96 24.80 13.25
C GLN A 122 21.49 26.26 13.30
N HIS A 123 20.19 26.52 13.12
CA HIS A 123 19.63 27.87 13.04
C HIS A 123 18.33 27.97 13.88
N PRO A 124 18.43 27.99 15.22
CA PRO A 124 17.25 27.98 16.08
C PRO A 124 16.37 29.23 15.91
N ASP A 125 16.94 30.35 15.49
CA ASP A 125 16.22 31.63 15.47
C ASP A 125 15.29 31.79 14.24
N GLN A 126 15.36 30.88 13.26
CA GLN A 126 14.59 30.95 12.00
C GLN A 126 13.21 30.29 12.07
N VAL A 127 12.46 30.64 13.11
CA VAL A 127 11.17 30.02 13.47
C VAL A 127 10.13 30.06 12.34
N THR A 128 10.07 31.16 11.58
CA THR A 128 9.10 31.37 10.49
C THR A 128 9.37 30.49 9.26
N GLU A 129 10.62 30.09 9.02
CA GLU A 129 10.97 29.22 7.89
C GLU A 129 10.45 27.79 8.10
N HIS A 130 10.17 27.40 9.35
CA HIS A 130 9.70 26.06 9.70
C HIS A 130 8.18 25.89 9.61
N ALA A 131 7.41 26.96 9.35
CA ALA A 131 5.96 26.91 9.19
C ALA A 131 5.53 26.08 7.96
N ALA A 132 6.28 26.20 6.86
CA ALA A 132 6.07 25.40 5.66
C ALA A 132 6.33 23.90 5.93
N SER A 133 7.33 23.60 6.75
CA SER A 133 7.66 22.24 7.18
C SER A 133 6.54 21.64 8.03
N ALA A 134 5.96 22.41 8.96
CA ALA A 134 4.83 21.97 9.77
C ALA A 134 3.62 21.57 8.91
N MET A 135 3.22 22.43 7.96
CA MET A 135 2.13 22.10 7.03
C MET A 135 2.43 20.83 6.21
N THR A 136 3.68 20.68 5.75
CA THR A 136 4.11 19.48 4.99
C THR A 136 3.92 18.21 5.83
N PHE A 137 4.37 18.21 7.09
CA PHE A 137 4.21 17.08 7.99
C PHE A 137 2.75 16.80 8.36
N MET A 138 1.91 17.83 8.48
CA MET A 138 0.46 17.67 8.64
C MET A 138 -0.17 16.94 7.44
N TYR A 139 0.19 17.34 6.21
CA TYR A 139 -0.29 16.67 5.00
C TYR A 139 0.21 15.22 4.92
N VAL A 140 1.46 14.96 5.26
CA VAL A 140 2.00 13.59 5.29
C VAL A 140 1.26 12.74 6.33
N TRP A 141 1.03 13.27 7.54
CA TRP A 141 0.28 12.58 8.59
C TRP A 141 -1.13 12.17 8.13
N GLY A 142 -1.86 13.08 7.48
CA GLY A 142 -3.22 12.82 7.01
C GLY A 142 -3.30 11.98 5.73
N LEU A 143 -2.41 12.21 4.76
CA LEU A 143 -2.53 11.66 3.40
C LEU A 143 -1.72 10.39 3.18
N LEU A 144 -0.62 10.15 3.91
CA LEU A 144 0.23 8.98 3.69
C LEU A 144 -0.50 7.64 3.92
N PRO A 145 -1.41 7.48 4.91
CA PRO A 145 -2.21 6.27 5.03
C PRO A 145 -3.08 6.02 3.79
N MET A 146 -3.72 7.06 3.25
CA MET A 146 -4.51 6.96 2.02
C MET A 146 -3.65 6.64 0.79
N TRP A 147 -2.45 7.23 0.71
CA TRP A 147 -1.51 6.90 -0.37
C TRP A 147 -1.04 5.45 -0.29
N THR A 148 -0.80 4.96 0.93
CA THR A 148 -0.45 3.54 1.17
C THR A 148 -1.56 2.61 0.69
N GLN A 149 -2.83 2.94 0.97
CA GLN A 149 -3.98 2.21 0.44
C GLN A 149 -4.08 2.28 -1.10
N ALA A 150 -3.74 3.40 -1.72
CA ALA A 150 -3.81 3.58 -3.18
C ALA A 150 -2.79 2.71 -3.96
N VAL A 151 -1.75 2.24 -3.28
CA VAL A 151 -0.69 1.36 -3.80
C VAL A 151 -1.12 -0.11 -3.79
N GLU A 152 -2.19 -0.45 -3.07
CA GLU A 152 -2.71 -1.81 -3.03
C GLU A 152 -3.09 -2.32 -4.44
N PRO A 153 -2.71 -3.57 -4.78
CA PRO A 153 -3.03 -4.15 -6.07
C PRO A 153 -4.55 -4.24 -6.24
N LYS A 154 -5.06 -3.69 -7.36
CA LYS A 154 -6.48 -3.72 -7.70
C LYS A 154 -6.70 -4.75 -8.80
N GLY A 155 -7.67 -5.65 -8.60
CA GLY A 155 -8.00 -6.69 -9.58
C GLY A 155 -7.02 -7.86 -9.64
N ALA A 156 -6.13 -8.01 -8.65
CA ALA A 156 -5.32 -9.22 -8.51
C ALA A 156 -6.22 -10.39 -8.08
N SER A 157 -5.85 -11.60 -8.48
CA SER A 157 -6.55 -12.83 -8.04
C SER A 157 -6.40 -13.03 -6.53
N THR A 158 -7.33 -13.77 -5.91
CA THR A 158 -7.27 -14.14 -4.48
C THR A 158 -5.90 -14.68 -4.11
N ARG A 159 -5.39 -15.67 -4.86
CA ARG A 159 -4.09 -16.31 -4.59
C ARG A 159 -2.92 -15.33 -4.60
N GLN A 160 -2.84 -14.46 -5.60
CA GLN A 160 -1.80 -13.42 -5.67
C GLN A 160 -1.86 -12.47 -4.47
N LEU A 161 -3.07 -12.11 -4.03
CA LEU A 161 -3.26 -11.25 -2.86
C LEU A 161 -2.82 -11.93 -1.56
N LEU A 162 -3.05 -13.24 -1.43
CA LEU A 162 -2.60 -14.06 -0.31
C LEU A 162 -1.08 -14.13 -0.27
N GLU A 163 -0.43 -14.50 -1.38
CA GLU A 163 1.03 -14.56 -1.52
C GLU A 163 1.72 -13.22 -1.17
N ASP A 164 1.12 -12.08 -1.57
CA ASP A 164 1.66 -10.76 -1.27
C ASP A 164 1.21 -10.18 0.09
N THR A 165 0.39 -10.91 0.87
CA THR A 165 -0.16 -10.42 2.15
C THR A 165 0.95 -9.95 3.09
N GLY A 166 2.04 -10.71 3.19
CA GLY A 166 3.18 -10.34 4.01
C GLY A 166 3.74 -8.96 3.66
N ARG A 167 3.92 -8.67 2.37
CA ARG A 167 4.43 -7.36 1.92
C ARG A 167 3.40 -6.25 2.11
N ARG A 168 2.11 -6.54 1.87
CA ARG A 168 1.00 -5.59 2.01
C ARG A 168 0.86 -5.08 3.45
N ILE A 169 0.79 -5.99 4.42
CA ILE A 169 0.65 -5.60 5.84
C ILE A 169 1.91 -4.93 6.38
N GLY A 170 3.09 -5.32 5.89
CA GLY A 170 4.35 -4.65 6.21
C GLY A 170 4.39 -3.20 5.73
N ARG A 171 3.96 -2.92 4.49
CA ARG A 171 3.83 -1.55 3.98
C ARG A 171 2.80 -0.74 4.77
N ALA A 172 1.67 -1.35 5.15
CA ALA A 172 0.66 -0.70 5.97
C ALA A 172 1.24 -0.24 7.32
N ALA A 173 1.99 -1.12 8.00
CA ALA A 173 2.66 -0.79 9.26
C ALA A 173 3.69 0.33 9.07
N ILE A 174 4.56 0.24 8.06
CA ILE A 174 5.57 1.27 7.75
C ILE A 174 4.90 2.62 7.45
N GLY A 175 3.91 2.63 6.56
CA GLY A 175 3.18 3.84 6.18
C GLY A 175 2.51 4.51 7.38
N ARG A 176 1.95 3.71 8.30
CA ARG A 176 1.35 4.23 9.53
C ARG A 176 2.38 4.74 10.52
N THR A 177 3.50 4.05 10.72
CA THR A 177 4.60 4.51 11.57
C THR A 177 5.12 5.86 11.06
N VAL A 178 5.42 5.96 9.77
CA VAL A 178 5.93 7.21 9.15
C VAL A 178 4.90 8.32 9.24
N ALA A 179 3.61 8.03 9.03
CA ALA A 179 2.55 9.02 9.18
C ALA A 179 2.45 9.53 10.62
N ASN A 180 2.46 8.64 11.62
CA ASN A 180 2.43 9.03 13.04
C ASN A 180 3.66 9.86 13.41
N THR A 181 4.86 9.44 12.97
CA THR A 181 6.10 10.20 13.14
C THR A 181 5.97 11.59 12.53
N ALA A 182 5.44 11.71 11.31
CA ALA A 182 5.16 13.01 10.69
C ALA A 182 4.21 13.86 11.54
N GLY A 183 3.15 13.28 12.10
CA GLY A 183 2.23 13.98 13.00
C GLY A 183 2.91 14.52 14.26
N ILE A 184 3.88 13.78 14.80
CA ILE A 184 4.69 14.21 15.95
C ILE A 184 5.66 15.33 15.56
N TYR A 185 6.30 15.24 14.39
CA TYR A 185 7.13 16.33 13.85
C TYR A 185 6.32 17.60 13.59
N PHE A 186 5.09 17.46 13.09
CA PHE A 186 4.16 18.56 12.94
C PHE A 186 3.85 19.21 14.29
N ALA A 187 3.46 18.42 15.30
CA ALA A 187 3.21 18.93 16.64
C ALA A 187 4.45 19.62 17.24
N GLY A 188 5.63 19.02 17.07
CA GLY A 188 6.90 19.58 17.50
C GLY A 188 7.21 20.92 16.84
N ALA A 189 7.03 21.03 15.52
CA ALA A 189 7.22 22.27 14.79
C ALA A 189 6.21 23.35 15.23
N VAL A 190 4.95 23.00 15.49
CA VAL A 190 3.94 23.95 16.00
C VAL A 190 4.30 24.45 17.41
N VAL A 191 4.66 23.54 18.32
CA VAL A 191 5.13 23.91 19.67
C VAL A 191 6.37 24.79 19.56
N TYR A 192 7.29 24.44 18.66
CA TYR A 192 8.49 25.23 18.40
C TYR A 192 8.16 26.66 18.00
N MET A 193 7.21 26.82 17.08
CA MET A 193 6.84 28.14 16.57
C MET A 193 6.05 28.99 17.55
N LEU A 194 5.13 28.39 18.30
CA LEU A 194 4.17 29.13 19.10
C LEU A 194 4.58 29.30 20.57
N VAL A 195 5.41 28.41 21.10
CA VAL A 195 5.69 28.34 22.55
C VAL A 195 7.11 28.76 22.89
N PHE A 196 8.12 28.30 22.15
CA PHE A 196 9.52 28.57 22.52
C PHE A 196 9.99 30.02 22.39
N PRO A 197 9.47 30.87 21.51
CA PRO A 197 9.80 32.29 21.53
C PRO A 197 9.50 32.96 22.87
N SER A 198 8.50 32.46 23.62
CA SER A 198 8.11 32.99 24.92
C SER A 198 8.59 32.14 26.10
N ARG A 199 8.87 30.85 25.90
CA ARG A 199 9.21 29.89 26.98
C ARG A 199 10.30 28.90 26.55
N PRO A 200 11.56 29.34 26.39
CA PRO A 200 12.65 28.48 25.90
C PRO A 200 12.97 27.31 26.86
N ALA A 201 12.71 27.46 28.16
CA ALA A 201 12.92 26.41 29.16
C ALA A 201 12.08 25.14 28.92
N LEU A 202 11.00 25.22 28.12
CA LEU A 202 10.15 24.07 27.79
C LEU A 202 10.70 23.20 26.65
N LEU A 203 11.81 23.59 26.02
CA LEU A 203 12.37 22.88 24.86
C LEU A 203 12.71 21.42 25.18
N VAL A 204 13.49 21.20 26.23
CA VAL A 204 13.93 19.86 26.62
C VAL A 204 12.75 18.96 27.02
N PRO A 205 11.83 19.38 27.91
CA PRO A 205 10.64 18.58 28.24
C PRO A 205 9.77 18.24 27.02
N ALA A 206 9.56 19.20 26.12
CA ALA A 206 8.77 18.98 24.91
C ALA A 206 9.45 17.97 23.98
N ALA A 207 10.76 18.11 23.76
CA ALA A 207 11.53 17.18 22.93
C ALA A 207 11.50 15.75 23.49
N VAL A 208 11.70 15.59 24.81
CA VAL A 208 11.61 14.28 25.48
C VAL A 208 10.22 13.68 25.34
N THR A 209 9.17 14.47 25.56
CA THR A 209 7.77 14.02 25.45
C THR A 209 7.44 13.57 24.02
N LEU A 210 7.83 14.34 23.02
CA LEU A 210 7.61 14.01 21.61
C LEU A 210 8.42 12.77 21.19
N GLY A 211 9.66 12.64 21.68
CA GLY A 211 10.48 11.46 21.47
C GLY A 211 9.85 10.20 22.06
N ALA A 212 9.39 10.26 23.31
CA ALA A 212 8.69 9.15 23.96
C ALA A 212 7.38 8.79 23.22
N ALA A 213 6.62 9.78 22.77
CA ALA A 213 5.42 9.57 21.97
C ALA A 213 5.73 8.88 20.63
N MET A 214 6.86 9.20 20.00
CA MET A 214 7.29 8.57 18.74
C MET A 214 7.61 7.10 18.94
N ILE A 215 8.38 6.78 19.98
CA ILE A 215 8.72 5.39 20.33
C ILE A 215 7.44 4.61 20.68
N ALA A 216 6.58 5.18 21.52
CA ALA A 216 5.35 4.52 21.96
C ALA A 216 4.39 4.25 20.79
N THR A 217 4.20 5.22 19.89
CA THR A 217 3.30 5.06 18.72
C THR A 217 3.85 4.05 17.71
N GLY A 218 5.17 4.09 17.43
CA GLY A 218 5.83 3.09 16.60
C GLY A 218 5.70 1.69 17.19
N HIS A 219 6.06 1.51 18.46
CA HIS A 219 5.94 0.25 19.17
C HIS A 219 4.50 -0.28 19.17
N LYS A 220 3.50 0.59 19.37
CA LYS A 220 2.08 0.22 19.34
C LYS A 220 1.65 -0.34 17.98
N THR A 221 2.09 0.26 16.86
CA THR A 221 1.77 -0.23 15.51
C THR A 221 2.36 -1.62 15.27
N TRP A 222 3.64 -1.83 15.58
CA TRP A 222 4.31 -3.11 15.35
C TRP A 222 3.84 -4.21 16.29
N THR A 223 3.58 -3.90 17.56
CA THR A 223 3.02 -4.85 18.51
C THR A 223 1.61 -5.28 18.13
N ARG A 224 0.79 -4.38 17.57
CA ARG A 224 -0.52 -4.77 17.02
C ARG A 224 -0.37 -5.74 15.85
N LEU A 225 0.52 -5.45 14.90
CA LEU A 225 0.75 -6.34 13.76
C LEU A 225 1.20 -7.73 14.23
N ARG A 226 2.14 -7.80 15.19
CA ARG A 226 2.59 -9.08 15.77
C ARG A 226 1.45 -9.83 16.45
N LYS A 227 0.69 -9.17 17.33
CA LYS A 227 -0.47 -9.76 18.02
C LYS A 227 -1.50 -10.31 17.04
N LEU A 228 -1.87 -9.53 16.02
CA LEU A 228 -2.81 -9.98 15.00
C LEU A 228 -2.26 -11.16 14.18
N SER A 229 -0.97 -11.15 13.84
CA SER A 229 -0.32 -12.25 13.12
C SER A 229 -0.29 -13.53 13.96
N THR A 230 0.03 -13.44 15.25
CA THR A 230 -0.01 -14.57 16.19
C THR A 230 -1.43 -15.10 16.36
N GLN A 231 -2.42 -14.23 16.60
CA GLN A 231 -3.83 -14.63 16.74
C GLN A 231 -4.33 -15.34 15.49
N LEU A 232 -4.12 -14.74 14.32
CA LEU A 232 -4.52 -15.34 13.04
C LEU A 232 -3.82 -16.67 12.80
N HIS A 233 -2.53 -16.78 13.09
CA HIS A 233 -1.78 -18.03 12.98
C HIS A 233 -2.40 -19.14 13.84
N THR A 234 -2.68 -18.85 15.12
CA THR A 234 -3.29 -19.80 16.06
C THR A 234 -4.71 -20.18 15.62
N HIS A 235 -5.53 -19.22 15.22
CA HIS A 235 -6.90 -19.49 14.78
C HIS A 235 -6.95 -20.29 13.48
N ILE A 236 -6.02 -20.04 12.54
CA ILE A 236 -5.87 -20.87 11.34
C ILE A 236 -5.48 -22.30 11.71
N GLN A 237 -4.53 -22.51 12.63
CA GLN A 237 -4.18 -23.86 13.09
C GLN A 237 -5.38 -24.58 13.74
N THR A 238 -6.21 -23.88 14.51
CA THR A 238 -7.43 -24.46 15.07
C THR A 238 -8.41 -24.86 13.97
N LEU A 239 -8.63 -23.99 12.98
CA LEU A 239 -9.47 -24.31 11.82
C LEU A 239 -8.95 -25.52 11.03
N GLU A 240 -7.63 -25.60 10.78
CA GLU A 240 -7.00 -26.74 10.10
C GLU A 240 -7.27 -28.05 10.86
N ARG A 241 -7.20 -28.03 12.21
CA ARG A 241 -7.51 -29.19 13.05
C ARG A 241 -9.00 -29.55 12.99
N ASP A 242 -9.89 -28.57 13.07
CA ASP A 242 -11.34 -28.82 13.04
C ASP A 242 -11.77 -29.42 11.69
N LEU A 243 -11.21 -28.92 10.58
CA LEU A 243 -11.43 -29.49 9.24
C LEU A 243 -10.93 -30.94 9.16
N ALA A 244 -9.75 -31.24 9.70
CA ALA A 244 -9.18 -32.59 9.72
C ALA A 244 -10.00 -33.58 10.57
N MET A 245 -10.79 -33.09 11.52
CA MET A 245 -11.65 -33.94 12.35
C MET A 245 -12.93 -34.36 11.62
N ILE A 246 -13.41 -33.65 10.59
CA ILE A 246 -14.69 -33.94 9.93
C ILE A 246 -14.73 -35.37 9.34
N PRO A 247 -13.74 -35.84 8.56
CA PRO A 247 -13.81 -37.16 7.94
C PRO A 247 -13.66 -38.34 8.90
N SER A 248 -13.23 -38.11 10.15
CA SER A 248 -12.81 -39.18 11.07
C SER A 248 -13.88 -39.65 12.07
N SER A 249 -15.11 -39.10 12.04
CA SER A 249 -16.21 -39.59 12.90
C SER A 249 -17.48 -39.89 12.12
N GLN A 250 -18.04 -41.06 12.35
CA GLN A 250 -19.36 -41.43 11.84
C GLN A 250 -20.52 -40.88 12.69
N ASP A 251 -20.30 -40.57 13.97
CA ASP A 251 -21.40 -40.27 14.92
C ASP A 251 -21.63 -38.77 15.24
N ALA A 252 -20.73 -37.86 14.83
CA ALA A 252 -20.78 -36.43 15.22
C ALA A 252 -20.42 -35.44 14.10
N THR A 253 -20.62 -35.81 12.82
CA THR A 253 -20.24 -35.01 11.66
C THR A 253 -20.76 -33.57 11.72
N ARG A 254 -22.03 -33.38 12.09
CA ARG A 254 -22.66 -32.06 12.17
C ARG A 254 -22.04 -31.18 13.25
N GLU A 255 -21.73 -31.73 14.42
CA GLU A 255 -21.08 -30.99 15.51
C GLU A 255 -19.67 -30.52 15.10
N LYS A 256 -18.94 -31.35 14.37
CA LYS A 256 -17.61 -31.02 13.84
C LYS A 256 -17.65 -29.99 12.72
N GLN A 257 -18.63 -30.08 11.81
CA GLN A 257 -18.87 -29.04 10.81
C GLN A 257 -19.19 -27.70 11.49
N ASP A 258 -20.03 -27.71 12.52
CA ASP A 258 -20.35 -26.49 13.28
C ASP A 258 -19.14 -25.95 14.05
N ALA A 259 -18.24 -26.82 14.53
CA ALA A 259 -16.95 -26.40 15.11
C ALA A 259 -16.06 -25.72 14.07
N ALA A 260 -15.90 -26.31 12.89
CA ALA A 260 -15.14 -25.73 11.78
C ALA A 260 -15.70 -24.38 11.34
N ARG A 261 -17.04 -24.23 11.26
CA ARG A 261 -17.71 -22.95 10.98
C ARG A 261 -17.38 -21.89 12.03
N ARG A 262 -17.48 -22.23 13.32
CA ARG A 262 -17.10 -21.31 14.41
C ARG A 262 -15.64 -20.89 14.34
N SER A 263 -14.74 -21.82 14.03
CA SER A 263 -13.32 -21.51 13.86
C SER A 263 -13.07 -20.63 12.64
N TRP A 264 -13.80 -20.84 11.54
CA TRP A 264 -13.77 -19.96 10.38
C TRP A 264 -14.26 -18.55 10.70
N ASP A 265 -15.35 -18.38 11.46
CA ASP A 265 -15.85 -17.05 11.85
C ASP A 265 -14.80 -16.22 12.60
N VAL A 266 -14.00 -16.89 13.43
CA VAL A 266 -12.89 -16.25 14.15
C VAL A 266 -11.78 -15.85 13.20
N VAL A 267 -11.35 -16.74 12.30
CA VAL A 267 -10.34 -16.45 11.27
C VAL A 267 -10.80 -15.29 10.38
N GLN A 268 -12.05 -15.30 9.92
CA GLN A 268 -12.62 -14.27 9.07
C GLN A 268 -12.59 -12.89 9.74
N ARG A 269 -12.89 -12.82 11.04
CA ARG A 269 -12.82 -11.58 11.83
C ARG A 269 -11.40 -11.03 11.87
N ASP A 270 -10.40 -11.88 12.05
CA ASP A 270 -8.99 -11.48 12.07
C ASP A 270 -8.54 -11.00 10.69
N LEU A 271 -8.95 -11.68 9.62
CA LEU A 271 -8.66 -11.26 8.24
C LEU A 271 -9.20 -9.87 7.90
N TRP A 272 -10.35 -9.50 8.48
CA TRP A 272 -10.97 -8.19 8.30
C TRP A 272 -10.39 -7.11 9.21
N THR A 273 -9.67 -7.50 10.25
CA THR A 273 -9.08 -6.55 11.20
C THR A 273 -8.01 -5.72 10.52
N SER A 274 -8.08 -4.40 10.71
CA SER A 274 -7.11 -3.47 10.13
C SER A 274 -5.79 -3.48 10.91
N VAL A 275 -4.70 -3.68 10.19
CA VAL A 275 -3.35 -3.83 10.76
C VAL A 275 -2.83 -2.53 11.39
N ASP A 276 -3.15 -1.39 10.78
CA ASP A 276 -2.54 -0.09 11.06
C ASP A 276 -3.30 0.75 12.09
N THR A 277 -4.64 0.80 12.00
CA THR A 277 -5.45 1.69 12.84
C THR A 277 -6.33 0.95 13.84
N GLY A 278 -6.63 -0.34 13.60
CA GLY A 278 -7.60 -1.10 14.41
C GLY A 278 -9.03 -0.55 14.30
N TYR A 279 -9.27 0.39 13.39
CA TYR A 279 -10.58 0.97 13.09
C TYR A 279 -10.95 0.62 11.65
N GLY A 280 -12.12 0.02 11.45
CA GLY A 280 -12.50 -0.57 10.15
C GLY A 280 -12.74 0.42 9.00
N ILE A 281 -12.77 1.73 9.25
CA ILE A 281 -13.05 2.77 8.22
C ILE A 281 -11.76 3.31 7.59
N PHE A 282 -10.64 3.33 8.32
CA PHE A 282 -9.43 4.06 7.92
C PHE A 282 -8.16 3.20 7.95
N GLY A 283 -8.27 1.90 7.69
CA GLY A 283 -7.14 0.99 7.77
C GLY A 283 -7.04 -0.01 6.63
N ILE A 284 -5.86 -0.62 6.51
CA ILE A 284 -5.61 -1.72 5.58
C ILE A 284 -5.97 -3.02 6.31
N PRO A 285 -7.03 -3.74 5.87
CA PRO A 285 -7.35 -5.05 6.45
C PRO A 285 -6.22 -6.04 6.13
N PHE A 286 -6.05 -7.05 6.98
CA PHE A 286 -5.02 -8.08 6.79
C PHE A 286 -5.11 -8.67 5.37
N VAL A 287 -6.32 -9.07 4.96
CA VAL A 287 -6.66 -9.47 3.60
C VAL A 287 -7.82 -8.61 3.08
N PRO A 288 -7.90 -8.27 1.78
CA PRO A 288 -9.02 -7.50 1.24
C PRO A 288 -10.35 -8.21 1.52
N ARG A 289 -11.40 -7.44 1.82
CA ARG A 289 -12.70 -8.01 2.22
C ARG A 289 -13.28 -8.97 1.19
N GLU A 290 -13.13 -8.65 -0.09
CA GLU A 290 -13.57 -9.50 -1.20
C GLU A 290 -12.84 -10.85 -1.19
N THR A 291 -11.52 -10.84 -0.97
CA THR A 291 -10.69 -12.04 -0.87
C THR A 291 -11.03 -12.88 0.36
N ALA A 292 -11.26 -12.26 1.51
CA ALA A 292 -11.70 -12.97 2.71
C ALA A 292 -13.11 -13.57 2.55
N ARG A 293 -14.01 -12.90 1.81
CA ARG A 293 -15.34 -13.41 1.48
C ARG A 293 -15.27 -14.60 0.53
N ASP A 294 -14.46 -14.51 -0.52
CA ASP A 294 -14.20 -15.60 -1.47
C ASP A 294 -13.63 -16.83 -0.76
N LEU A 295 -12.64 -16.63 0.11
CA LEU A 295 -12.10 -17.69 0.94
C LEU A 295 -13.18 -18.30 1.85
N GLY A 296 -14.06 -17.48 2.45
CA GLY A 296 -15.16 -18.00 3.28
C GLY A 296 -16.18 -18.84 2.53
N VAL A 297 -16.53 -18.46 1.30
CA VAL A 297 -17.41 -19.28 0.45
C VAL A 297 -16.74 -20.64 0.16
N ARG A 298 -15.45 -20.64 -0.18
CA ARG A 298 -14.71 -21.88 -0.44
C ARG A 298 -14.53 -22.74 0.80
N THR A 299 -14.32 -22.13 1.97
CA THR A 299 -14.28 -22.83 3.26
C THR A 299 -15.61 -23.50 3.57
N GLU A 300 -16.74 -22.82 3.39
CA GLU A 300 -18.06 -23.41 3.63
C GLU A 300 -18.32 -24.59 2.67
N GLN A 301 -18.01 -24.43 1.38
CA GLN A 301 -18.10 -25.51 0.39
C GLN A 301 -17.23 -26.71 0.78
N ALA A 302 -16.02 -26.47 1.28
CA ALA A 302 -15.14 -27.53 1.76
C ALA A 302 -15.71 -28.23 3.01
N ILE A 303 -16.27 -27.48 3.98
CA ILE A 303 -16.89 -28.05 5.19
C ILE A 303 -18.04 -29.00 4.84
N GLU A 304 -18.88 -28.62 3.87
CA GLU A 304 -20.00 -29.45 3.41
C GLU A 304 -19.50 -30.70 2.65
N ALA A 305 -18.50 -30.56 1.79
CA ALA A 305 -18.00 -31.65 0.96
C ALA A 305 -17.09 -32.65 1.71
N LEU A 306 -16.45 -32.23 2.81
CA LEU A 306 -15.52 -33.05 3.61
C LEU A 306 -16.15 -34.32 4.21
N GLU A 307 -17.48 -34.39 4.30
CA GLU A 307 -18.17 -35.62 4.72
C GLU A 307 -18.01 -36.76 3.70
N HIS A 308 -17.88 -36.42 2.41
CA HIS A 308 -17.88 -37.39 1.31
C HIS A 308 -16.55 -37.41 0.54
N ASP A 309 -15.76 -36.35 0.64
CA ASP A 309 -14.49 -36.19 -0.07
C ASP A 309 -13.42 -35.62 0.88
N GLN A 310 -12.46 -36.46 1.26
CA GLN A 310 -11.37 -36.08 2.16
C GLN A 310 -10.44 -35.01 1.56
N ASP A 311 -10.42 -34.88 0.23
CA ASP A 311 -9.59 -33.90 -0.48
C ASP A 311 -10.30 -32.56 -0.72
N ALA A 312 -11.59 -32.43 -0.36
CA ALA A 312 -12.40 -31.25 -0.63
C ALA A 312 -11.83 -29.95 -0.02
N ALA A 313 -11.10 -30.05 1.09
CA ALA A 313 -10.50 -28.90 1.77
C ALA A 313 -9.09 -28.55 1.27
N ARG A 314 -8.50 -29.30 0.35
CA ARG A 314 -7.09 -29.15 -0.04
C ARG A 314 -6.74 -27.73 -0.48
N ASP A 315 -7.55 -27.14 -1.35
CA ASP A 315 -7.29 -25.78 -1.87
C ASP A 315 -7.43 -24.71 -0.79
N VAL A 316 -8.40 -24.86 0.12
CA VAL A 316 -8.58 -23.97 1.27
C VAL A 316 -7.38 -24.08 2.21
N LEU A 317 -6.91 -25.30 2.50
CA LEU A 317 -5.73 -25.53 3.34
C LEU A 317 -4.46 -24.93 2.74
N ILE A 318 -4.29 -24.96 1.42
CA ILE A 318 -3.16 -24.30 0.73
C ILE A 318 -3.20 -22.78 0.93
N ASP A 319 -4.38 -22.18 0.76
CA ASP A 319 -4.55 -20.74 0.94
C ASP A 319 -4.34 -20.31 2.41
N LEU A 320 -4.88 -21.10 3.36
CA LEU A 320 -4.65 -20.90 4.79
C LEU A 320 -3.18 -21.05 5.17
N ALA A 321 -2.47 -22.03 4.59
CA ALA A 321 -1.03 -22.19 4.79
C ALA A 321 -0.24 -20.98 4.27
N THR A 322 -0.64 -20.41 3.13
CA THR A 322 -0.02 -19.20 2.58
C THR A 322 -0.20 -18.00 3.52
N ILE A 323 -1.40 -17.85 4.11
CA ILE A 323 -1.66 -16.81 5.12
C ILE A 323 -0.81 -17.06 6.38
N LYS A 324 -0.71 -18.31 6.82
CA LYS A 324 0.07 -18.73 7.98
C LYS A 324 1.56 -18.45 7.81
N GLU A 325 2.10 -18.68 6.62
CA GLU A 325 3.47 -18.34 6.23
C GLU A 325 3.70 -16.82 6.24
N ALA A 326 2.73 -16.03 5.73
CA ALA A 326 2.84 -14.56 5.82
C ALA A 326 2.85 -14.02 7.27
N CYS A 327 2.37 -14.81 8.24
CA CYS A 327 2.42 -14.53 9.67
C CYS A 327 3.72 -15.01 10.35
N SER A 328 4.40 -16.04 9.84
CA SER A 328 5.46 -16.76 10.57
C SER A 328 6.61 -15.84 11.00
N ASP A 329 7.01 -14.92 10.13
CA ASP A 329 8.11 -13.98 10.38
C ASP A 329 7.76 -12.90 11.42
N ARG A 330 6.51 -12.89 11.91
CA ARG A 330 5.95 -11.86 12.77
C ARG A 330 5.27 -12.42 14.01
N ILE A 331 5.43 -13.71 14.28
CA ILE A 331 4.93 -14.33 15.49
C ILE A 331 5.68 -13.74 16.67
N ASP A 332 4.93 -13.22 17.63
CA ASP A 332 5.47 -12.88 18.93
C ASP A 332 5.72 -14.18 19.70
N SER A 333 6.98 -14.59 19.82
CA SER A 333 7.38 -15.80 20.54
C SER A 333 7.16 -15.69 22.05
N VAL A 334 6.84 -14.50 22.55
CA VAL A 334 6.61 -14.20 23.98
C VAL A 334 5.11 -14.07 24.29
N ALA A 335 4.24 -14.14 23.28
CA ALA A 335 2.79 -13.95 23.42
C ALA A 335 2.04 -15.20 23.90
#